data_AF-A0A9D5XX35-F1
#
_entry.id   AF-A0A9D5XX35-F1
#
_cell.length_a   1.000
_cell.length_b   1.000
_cell.length_c   1.000
_cell.angle_alpha   90.00
_cell.angle_beta   90.00
_cell.angle_gamma   90.00
#
_symmetry.space_group_name_H-M   'P 1'
#
loop_
_entity.id
_entity.type
_entity.pdbx_description
1 polymer ?
#
loop_
_entity_poly.entity_id
_entity_poly.type
_entity_poly.pdbx_seq_one_letter_code
_entity_poly.pdbx_strand_id
1 'polypeptide(L)'
;MAGVHQTAYRASFLGSFGIEPRLHPIDCEDVVLTSEGVRLVQRGARAALRRYMPGADIGSLTRSQAVALFVDQLFWEEHSGGLVMCADLPEASLCLPIPRKLWSVRREGAVQ
;
A
#
# COMPACT_ATOMS: atom_id res chain seq x y z
N MET A 1 11.46 6.12 26.57
CA MET A 1 12.32 6.20 25.37
C MET A 1 11.67 5.31 24.31
N ALA A 2 10.94 5.92 23.37
CA ALA A 2 10.17 5.20 22.37
C ALA A 2 11.13 4.66 21.30
N GLY A 3 11.37 3.35 21.32
CA GLY A 3 12.09 2.64 20.28
C GLY A 3 11.25 2.65 19.01
N VAL A 4 11.61 3.53 18.08
CA VAL A 4 11.13 3.51 16.70
C VAL A 4 11.63 2.21 16.09
N HIS A 5 10.79 1.18 16.11
CA HIS A 5 11.00 -0.02 15.28
C HIS A 5 10.76 0.39 13.83
N GLN A 6 11.77 1.02 13.24
CA GLN A 6 11.92 1.15 11.80
C GLN A 6 12.21 -0.26 11.28
N THR A 7 11.15 -1.06 11.15
CA THR A 7 11.21 -2.35 10.47
C THR A 7 11.70 -2.04 9.06
N ALA A 8 12.91 -2.47 8.76
CA ALA A 8 13.56 -2.25 7.49
C ALA A 8 12.72 -2.89 6.39
N TYR A 9 11.78 -2.12 5.83
CA TYR A 9 11.07 -2.48 4.63
C TYR A 9 12.10 -2.81 3.60
N ARG A 10 12.09 -4.06 3.14
CA ARG A 10 13.06 -4.55 2.17
C ARG A 10 12.84 -3.75 0.88
N ALA A 11 13.62 -2.70 0.75
CA ALA A 11 13.62 -1.63 -0.25
C ALA A 11 14.02 -2.11 -1.65
N SER A 12 13.70 -3.35 -2.01
CA SER A 12 14.10 -3.93 -3.28
C SER A 12 13.41 -3.25 -4.47
N PHE A 13 12.22 -2.67 -4.28
CA PHE A 13 11.53 -1.89 -5.31
C PHE A 13 11.91 -0.39 -5.28
N LEU A 14 12.15 0.17 -4.10
CA LEU A 14 12.49 1.58 -3.90
C LEU A 14 13.91 1.93 -4.39
N GLY A 15 14.82 0.96 -4.41
CA GLY A 15 16.18 1.13 -4.95
C GLY A 15 16.26 1.36 -6.47
N SER A 16 15.17 1.20 -7.22
CA SER A 16 15.15 1.40 -8.68
C SER A 16 15.08 2.88 -9.09
N PHE A 17 14.92 3.82 -8.14
CA PHE A 17 14.74 5.25 -8.42
C PHE A 17 16.02 6.10 -8.30
N GLY A 18 17.18 5.51 -7.97
CA GLY A 18 18.46 6.23 -7.89
C GLY A 18 18.55 7.31 -6.79
N ILE A 19 17.46 7.53 -6.05
CA ILE A 19 17.29 8.45 -4.92
C ILE A 19 16.57 7.64 -3.85
N GLU A 20 17.02 7.70 -2.60
CA GLU A 20 16.27 7.13 -1.48
C GLU A 20 14.92 7.85 -1.38
N PRO A 21 13.79 7.15 -1.60
CA PRO A 21 12.50 7.79 -1.61
C PRO A 21 12.14 8.27 -0.20
N ARG A 22 11.71 9.52 -0.11
CA ARG A 22 11.20 10.11 1.14
C ARG A 22 9.75 9.68 1.32
N LEU A 23 9.55 8.79 2.29
CA LEU A 23 8.25 8.22 2.63
C LEU A 23 7.71 8.87 3.90
N HIS A 24 6.48 9.35 3.81
CA HIS A 24 5.74 10.00 4.89
C HIS A 24 4.55 9.11 5.28
N PRO A 25 4.44 8.65 6.54
CA PRO A 25 3.28 7.87 6.97
C PRO A 25 1.97 8.63 6.73
N ILE A 26 0.93 7.92 6.33
CA ILE A 26 -0.43 8.47 6.16
C ILE A 26 -1.47 7.47 6.65
N ASP A 27 -2.52 7.97 7.29
CA ASP A 27 -3.58 7.12 7.82
C ASP A 27 -4.50 6.63 6.69
N CYS A 28 -4.98 5.39 6.80
CA CYS A 28 -5.84 4.81 5.77
C CYS A 28 -7.21 5.50 5.66
N GLU A 29 -7.68 6.14 6.74
CA GLU A 29 -8.93 6.90 6.80
C GLU A 29 -8.90 8.15 5.91
N ASP A 30 -7.70 8.73 5.78
CA ASP A 30 -7.42 9.91 4.97
C ASP A 30 -7.24 9.57 3.49
N VAL A 31 -7.17 8.29 3.12
CA VAL A 31 -6.90 7.87 1.75
C VAL A 31 -8.16 7.42 1.04
N VAL A 32 -8.38 7.99 -0.14
CA VAL A 32 -9.44 7.56 -1.06
C VAL A 32 -8.79 7.00 -2.32
N LEU A 33 -9.09 5.74 -2.63
CA LEU A 33 -8.69 5.10 -3.88
C LEU A 33 -9.76 5.28 -4.95
N THR A 34 -9.33 5.56 -6.17
CA THR A 34 -10.19 5.45 -7.35
C THR A 34 -10.59 3.99 -7.60
N SER A 35 -11.65 3.76 -8.39
CA SER A 35 -12.04 2.41 -8.81
C SER A 35 -10.92 1.66 -9.55
N GLU A 36 -10.05 2.37 -10.26
CA GLU A 36 -8.88 1.79 -10.92
C GLU A 36 -7.76 1.47 -9.89
N GLY A 37 -7.56 2.35 -8.91
CA GLY A 37 -6.66 2.12 -7.77
C GLY A 37 -7.02 0.86 -6.99
N VAL A 38 -8.30 0.67 -6.65
CA VAL A 38 -8.78 -0.55 -5.98
C VAL A 38 -8.51 -1.81 -6.81
N ARG A 39 -8.68 -1.75 -8.14
CA ARG A 39 -8.35 -2.88 -9.03
C ARG A 39 -6.86 -3.17 -9.09
N LEU A 40 -6.02 -2.15 -9.00
CA LEU A 40 -4.56 -2.32 -8.90
C LEU A 40 -4.20 -3.03 -7.59
N VAL A 41 -4.73 -2.57 -6.46
CA VAL A 41 -4.54 -3.23 -5.15
C VAL A 41 -5.02 -4.68 -5.19
N GLN A 42 -6.19 -4.94 -5.77
CA GLN A 42 -6.71 -6.31 -5.91
C GLN A 42 -5.79 -7.23 -6.71
N ARG A 43 -5.18 -6.73 -7.80
CA ARG A 43 -4.20 -7.50 -8.57
C ARG A 43 -2.93 -7.78 -7.75
N GLY A 44 -2.45 -6.77 -7.02
CA GLY A 44 -1.31 -6.90 -6.12
C GLY A 44 -1.55 -7.94 -5.02
N ALA A 45 -2.70 -7.85 -4.34
CA ALA A 45 -3.13 -8.83 -3.33
C ALA A 45 -3.17 -10.26 -3.88
N ARG A 46 -3.76 -10.47 -5.06
CA ARG A 46 -3.81 -11.79 -5.69
C ARG A 46 -2.41 -12.32 -6.03
N ALA A 47 -1.52 -11.47 -6.51
CA ALA A 47 -0.13 -11.86 -6.78
C ALA A 47 0.62 -12.22 -5.49
N ALA A 48 0.41 -11.43 -4.42
CA ALA A 48 0.97 -11.68 -3.10
C ALA A 48 0.53 -13.04 -2.54
N LEU A 49 -0.78 -13.29 -2.48
CA LEU A 49 -1.33 -14.54 -1.96
C LEU A 49 -0.89 -15.75 -2.77
N ARG A 50 -0.86 -15.64 -4.11
CA ARG A 50 -0.34 -16.72 -4.97
C ARG A 50 1.11 -17.09 -4.67
N ARG A 51 1.93 -16.10 -4.29
CA ARG A 51 3.36 -16.29 -4.05
C ARG A 51 3.67 -16.78 -2.64
N TYR A 52 3.00 -16.21 -1.64
CA TYR A 52 3.34 -16.39 -0.23
C TYR A 52 2.33 -17.25 0.55
N MET A 53 1.16 -17.54 -0.02
CA MET A 53 0.11 -18.35 0.61
C MET A 53 -0.55 -19.30 -0.41
N PRO A 54 0.18 -20.33 -0.90
CA PRO A 54 -0.29 -21.20 -1.98
C PRO A 54 -1.55 -22.05 -1.67
N GLY A 55 -2.09 -22.00 -0.45
CA GLY A 55 -3.36 -22.62 -0.07
C GLY A 55 -4.53 -21.65 0.14
N ALA A 56 -4.32 -20.34 -0.05
CA ALA A 56 -5.39 -19.36 0.09
C ALA A 56 -6.40 -19.48 -1.07
N ASP A 57 -7.70 -19.37 -0.77
CA ASP A 57 -8.73 -19.26 -1.81
C ASP A 57 -8.67 -17.88 -2.47
N ILE A 58 -7.82 -17.76 -3.48
CA ILE A 58 -7.63 -16.53 -4.26
C ILE A 58 -8.85 -16.23 -5.15
N GLY A 59 -9.67 -17.24 -5.45
CA GLY A 59 -10.83 -17.14 -6.33
C GLY A 59 -11.94 -16.27 -5.73
N SER A 60 -12.13 -16.34 -4.41
CA SER A 60 -13.13 -15.60 -3.66
C SER A 60 -12.65 -14.25 -3.11
N LEU A 61 -11.39 -13.84 -3.36
CA LEU A 61 -10.84 -12.60 -2.83
C LEU A 61 -11.61 -11.36 -3.32
N THR A 62 -12.41 -10.78 -2.42
CA THR A 62 -13.17 -9.55 -2.67
C THR A 62 -12.27 -8.33 -2.71
N ARG A 63 -12.79 -7.20 -3.22
CA ARG A 63 -12.04 -5.94 -3.25
C ARG A 63 -11.71 -5.44 -1.84
N SER A 64 -12.67 -5.53 -0.92
CA SER A 64 -12.49 -5.08 0.47
C SER A 64 -11.42 -5.88 1.19
N GLN A 65 -11.42 -7.21 1.05
CA GLN A 65 -10.37 -8.08 1.60
C GLN A 65 -9.00 -7.78 0.99
N ALA A 66 -8.95 -7.54 -0.33
CA ALA A 66 -7.71 -7.20 -0.98
C ALA A 66 -7.12 -5.87 -0.49
N VAL A 67 -7.97 -4.86 -0.24
CA VAL A 67 -7.52 -3.58 0.35
C VAL A 67 -7.08 -3.79 1.79
N ALA A 68 -7.84 -4.54 2.59
CA ALA A 68 -7.54 -4.83 3.99
C ALA A 68 -6.17 -5.47 4.22
N LEU A 69 -5.60 -6.17 3.23
CA LEU A 69 -4.23 -6.70 3.32
C LEU A 69 -3.16 -5.61 3.41
N PHE A 70 -3.45 -4.39 2.97
CA PHE A 70 -2.48 -3.31 2.84
C PHE A 70 -2.85 -2.06 3.65
N VAL A 71 -3.88 -2.09 4.51
CA VAL A 71 -4.35 -0.89 5.24
C VAL A 71 -3.49 -0.51 6.44
N ASP A 72 -2.68 -1.44 6.95
CA ASP A 72 -1.94 -1.22 8.19
C ASP A 72 -0.75 -0.27 7.99
N GLN A 73 -0.20 -0.22 6.78
CA GLN A 73 1.04 0.51 6.52
C GLN A 73 0.99 1.24 5.18
N LEU A 74 0.67 2.52 5.24
CA LEU A 74 0.57 3.42 4.09
C LEU A 74 1.58 4.56 4.20
N PHE A 75 2.20 4.88 3.07
CA PHE A 75 3.16 5.98 2.97
C PHE A 75 2.90 6.81 1.72
N TRP A 76 2.86 8.13 1.88
CA TRP A 76 2.97 9.05 0.77
C TRP A 76 4.43 9.25 0.39
N GLU A 77 4.75 9.16 -0.90
CA GLU A 77 6.10 9.42 -1.43
C GLU A 77 6.19 10.85 -1.99
N GLU A 78 7.17 11.61 -1.51
CA GLU A 78 7.30 13.06 -1.72
C GLU A 78 7.50 13.46 -3.19
N HIS A 79 8.35 12.75 -3.94
CA HIS A 79 8.77 13.18 -5.27
C HIS A 79 7.73 12.87 -6.35
N SER A 80 7.14 11.69 -6.30
CA SER A 80 6.14 11.20 -7.26
C SER A 80 4.72 11.59 -6.88
N GLY A 81 4.48 11.95 -5.62
CA GLY A 81 3.13 12.07 -5.08
C GLY A 81 2.40 10.71 -5.03
N GLY A 82 3.12 9.60 -5.19
CA GLY A 82 2.57 8.26 -5.12
C GLY A 82 2.17 7.89 -3.70
N LEU A 83 1.29 6.90 -3.61
CA LEU A 83 1.00 6.23 -2.35
C LEU A 83 1.67 4.85 -2.40
N VAL A 84 2.32 4.45 -1.33
CA VAL A 84 2.89 3.11 -1.15
C VAL A 84 2.06 2.43 -0.07
N MET A 85 1.41 1.33 -0.42
CA MET A 85 0.66 0.52 0.53
C MET A 85 1.41 -0.80 0.77
N CYS A 86 1.72 -1.14 2.01
CA CYS A 86 2.50 -2.32 2.34
C CYS A 86 1.65 -3.34 3.12
N ALA A 87 1.85 -4.62 2.78
CA ALA A 87 1.30 -5.75 3.49
C ALA A 87 2.44 -6.51 4.18
N ASP A 88 2.26 -6.84 5.44
CA ASP A 88 3.13 -7.78 6.14
C ASP A 88 2.59 -9.19 5.96
N LEU A 89 3.36 -10.01 5.27
CA LEU A 89 3.10 -11.44 5.06
C LEU A 89 4.09 -12.23 5.93
N PRO A 90 3.78 -13.51 6.25
CA PRO A 90 4.59 -14.30 7.18
C PRO A 90 6.10 -14.36 6.87
N GLU A 91 6.48 -14.28 5.60
CA GLU A 91 7.88 -14.41 5.14
C GLU A 91 8.40 -13.17 4.39
N ALA A 92 7.57 -12.15 4.19
CA ALA A 92 7.93 -10.97 3.40
C ALA A 92 7.02 -9.77 3.68
N SER A 93 7.57 -8.57 3.61
CA SER A 93 6.78 -7.35 3.44
C SER A 93 6.68 -7.05 1.93
N LEU A 94 5.45 -6.88 1.44
CA LEU A 94 5.18 -6.52 0.05
C LEU A 94 4.60 -5.12 -0.01
N CYS A 95 5.25 -4.22 -0.74
CA CYS A 95 4.75 -2.86 -0.96
C CYS A 95 4.25 -2.66 -2.40
N LEU A 96 3.07 -2.06 -2.53
CA LEU A 96 2.41 -1.73 -3.78
C LEU A 96 2.47 -0.22 -4.02
N PRO A 97 3.12 0.25 -5.09
CA PRO A 97 3.05 1.64 -5.50
C PRO A 97 1.72 1.92 -6.21
N ILE A 98 1.02 2.94 -5.74
CA ILE A 98 -0.22 3.48 -6.28
C ILE A 98 0.11 4.84 -6.90
N PRO A 99 0.07 4.98 -8.23
CA PRO A 99 0.35 6.25 -8.90
C PRO A 99 -0.54 7.39 -8.40
N ARG A 100 -0.01 8.62 -8.34
CA ARG A 100 -0.72 9.82 -7.86
C ARG A 100 -2.14 9.98 -8.39
N LYS A 101 -2.38 9.63 -9.66
CA LYS A 101 -3.69 9.72 -10.33
C LYS A 101 -4.76 8.74 -9.82
N LEU A 102 -4.37 7.71 -9.07
CA LEU A 102 -5.26 6.63 -8.63
C LEU A 102 -5.70 6.76 -7.17
N TRP A 103 -5.25 7.79 -6.47
CA TRP A 103 -5.60 8.04 -5.07
C TRP A 103 -5.71 9.55 -4.78
N SER A 104 -6.32 9.90 -3.66
CA SER A 104 -6.42 11.27 -3.15
C SER A 104 -6.58 11.27 -1.64
N VAL A 105 -6.28 12.40 -1.00
CA VAL A 105 -6.57 12.62 0.41
C VAL A 105 -8.05 13.00 0.56
N ARG A 106 -8.75 12.40 1.53
CA ARG A 106 -10.09 12.80 1.95
C ARG A 106 -9.99 14.23 2.47
N ARG A 107 -10.63 15.17 1.79
CA ARG A 107 -10.76 16.54 2.30
C ARG A 107 -11.89 16.52 3.33
N GLU A 108 -11.57 16.64 4.61
CA GLU A 108 -12.56 17.03 5.60
C GLU A 108 -13.06 18.44 5.26
N GLY A 109 -14.40 18.62 5.22
CA GLY A 109 -15.01 19.93 5.07
C GLY A 109 -15.10 20.48 3.64
N ALA A 110 -15.98 19.90 2.82
CA ALA A 110 -16.95 20.77 2.16
C ALA A 110 -18.07 20.98 3.20
N VAL A 111 -17.95 22.03 4.01
CA VAL A 111 -19.12 22.59 4.68
C VAL A 111 -20.02 23.07 3.54
N GLN A 112 -21.05 22.30 3.24
CA GLN A 112 -22.20 22.79 2.47
C GLN A 112 -23.04 23.68 3.38
#